data_AF-A0A7C6VEX3-F1
#
_entry.id   AF-A0A7C6VEX3-F1
#
_cell.length_a   1.000
_cell.length_b   1.000
_cell.length_c   1.000
_cell.angle_alpha   90.00
_cell.angle_beta   90.00
_cell.angle_gamma   90.00
#
_symmetry.space_group_name_H-M   'P 1'
#
loop_
_entity.id
_entity.type
_entity.pdbx_description
1 polymer ?
#
loop_
_entity_poly.entity_id
_entity_poly.type
_entity_poly.pdbx_seq_one_letter_code
_entity_poly.pdbx_strand_id
1 'polypeptide(L)' 'MAEKIALLTDSTSDLNPEVIERYNIHVLPLKVVYADRQYDD' A
#
# COMPACT_ATOMS: atom_id res chain seq x y z
N MET A 1 22.10 -12.24 14.30
CA MET A 1 20.81 -11.52 14.40
C MET A 1 20.03 -11.83 13.14
N ALA A 2 18.74 -12.12 13.24
CA ALA A 2 17.92 -12.28 12.04
C ALA A 2 17.61 -10.89 11.46
N GLU A 3 17.80 -10.72 10.16
CA GLU A 3 17.44 -9.49 9.45
C GLU A 3 15.93 -9.26 9.52
N LYS A 4 15.50 -8.01 9.74
CA LYS A 4 14.08 -7.65 9.72
C LYS A 4 13.68 -7.37 8.27
N ILE A 5 12.78 -8.18 7.72
CA ILE A 5 12.25 -8.02 6.36
C ILE A 5 10.91 -7.27 6.44
N ALA A 6 10.79 -6.18 5.67
CA ALA A 6 9.54 -5.44 5.52
C ALA A 6 8.74 -5.96 4.32
N LEU A 7 7.41 -5.94 4.42
CA LEU A 7 6.49 -6.22 3.33
C LEU A 7 5.93 -4.89 2.82
N LEU A 8 5.99 -4.68 1.50
CA LEU A 8 5.59 -3.45 0.82
C LEU A 8 4.80 -3.82 -0.44
N THR A 9 3.70 -3.10 -0.69
CA THR A 9 2.90 -3.22 -1.92
C THR A 9 2.27 -1.86 -2.27
N ASP A 10 1.54 -1.78 -3.37
CA ASP A 10 0.80 -0.57 -3.78
C ASP A 10 -0.73 -0.70 -3.62
N SER A 11 -1.47 0.40 -3.79
CA SER A 11 -2.93 0.42 -3.62
C SER A 11 -3.71 -0.48 -4.59
N THR A 12 -3.10 -0.90 -5.71
CA THR A 12 -3.77 -1.75 -6.73
C THR A 12 -3.68 -3.24 -6.47
N SER A 13 -3.16 -3.62 -5.31
CA SER A 13 -2.97 -5.02 -4.90
C SER A 13 -4.26 -5.71 -4.42
N ASP A 14 -5.36 -4.95 -4.29
CA ASP A 14 -6.68 -5.42 -3.87
C ASP A 14 -6.68 -6.26 -2.56
N LEU A 15 -5.80 -5.92 -1.61
CA LEU A 15 -5.70 -6.60 -0.34
C LEU A 15 -6.76 -6.10 0.65
N ASN A 16 -7.44 -7.04 1.33
CA ASN A 16 -8.34 -6.70 2.43
C ASN A 16 -7.57 -6.02 3.58
N PRO A 17 -8.15 -5.00 4.26
CA PRO A 17 -7.51 -4.30 5.38
C PRO A 17 -7.03 -5.23 6.50
N GLU A 18 -7.79 -6.30 6.79
CA GLU A 18 -7.46 -7.31 7.79
C GLU A 18 -6.15 -8.07 7.46
N VAL A 19 -5.84 -8.26 6.18
CA VAL A 19 -4.59 -8.90 5.71
C VAL A 19 -3.42 -7.95 5.89
N ILE A 20 -3.61 -6.68 5.53
CA ILE A 20 -2.59 -5.62 5.67
C ILE A 20 -2.17 -5.49 7.14
N GLU A 21 -3.13 -5.41 8.05
CA GLU A 21 -2.88 -5.31 9.49
C GLU A 21 -2.21 -6.58 10.03
N ARG A 22 -2.75 -7.77 9.70
CA ARG A 22 -2.23 -9.05 10.19
C ARG A 22 -0.76 -9.27 9.86
N TYR A 23 -0.32 -8.86 8.68
CA TYR A 23 1.04 -9.09 8.19
C TYR A 23 1.95 -7.86 8.25
N ASN A 24 1.47 -6.74 8.82
CA ASN A 24 2.21 -5.47 8.88
C ASN A 24 2.74 -5.03 7.50
N ILE A 25 1.87 -5.12 6.48
CA ILE A 25 2.19 -4.74 5.11
C ILE A 25 2.09 -3.24 4.99
N HIS A 26 3.10 -2.61 4.39
CA HIS A 26 3.07 -1.20 4.08
C HIS A 26 2.46 -1.03 2.69
N VAL A 27 1.44 -0.17 2.56
CA VAL A 27 0.80 0.12 1.27
C VAL A 27 1.19 1.53 0.84
N LEU A 28 1.74 1.65 -0.36
CA LEU A 28 2.00 2.94 -1.00
C LEU A 28 0.81 3.31 -1.90
N PRO A 29 0.09 4.40 -1.61
CA PRO A 29 -0.99 4.83 -2.47
C PRO A 29 -0.44 5.30 -3.81
N LEU A 30 -1.06 4.80 -4.89
CA LEU A 30 -0.86 5.39 -6.21
C LEU A 30 -1.63 6.71 -6.32
N LYS A 31 -1.27 7.51 -7.33
CA LYS A 31 -1.97 8.77 -7.61
C LYS A 31 -2.91 8.59 -8.79
N VAL A 32 -4.17 8.96 -8.61
CA VAL A 32 -5.12 9.14 -9.70
C VAL A 32 -5.05 10.59 -10.16
N VAL A 33 -4.56 10.82 -11.38
CA VAL A 33 -4.30 12.16 -11.93
C VAL A 33 -5.44 12.57 -12.86
N TYR A 34 -6.16 13.63 -12.48
CA TYR A 34 -7.10 14.35 -13.33
C TYR A 34 -6.45 15.64 -13.87
N ALA A 35 -7.09 16.29 -14.84
CA ALA A 35 -6.54 17.49 -15.47
C ALA A 35 -6.29 18.65 -14.48
N ASP A 36 -7.07 18.74 -13.41
CA ASP A 36 -7.06 19.85 -12.44
C ASP A 36 -6.64 19.44 -11.02
N ARG A 37 -6.48 18.15 -10.74
CA ARG A 37 -6.22 17.63 -9.38
C ARG A 37 -5.69 16.21 -9.37
N GLN A 38 -5.23 15.78 -8.20
CA GLN A 38 -4.75 14.43 -7.95
C GLN A 38 -5.34 13.89 -6.65
N TYR A 39 -5.56 12.59 -6.60
CA TYR A 39 -6.02 11.87 -5.42
C TYR A 39 -5.05 10.75 -5.09
N ASP A 40 -4.92 10.44 -3.82
CA ASP A 40 -4.45 9.13 -3.39
C ASP A 40 -5.58 8.13 -3.63
N ASP A 41 -5.23 7.03 -4.28
CA ASP A 41 -6.07 5.83 -4.38
C ASP A 41 -6.14 5.09 -3.04
#